data_AF-A0A259BLV4-F1
#
_entry.id   AF-A0A259BLV4-F1
#
_cell.length_a   1.000
_cell.length_b   1.000
_cell.length_c   1.000
_cell.angle_alpha   90.00
_cell.angle_beta   90.00
_cell.angle_gamma   90.00
#
_symmetry.space_group_name_H-M   'P 1'
#
loop_
_entity.id
_entity.type
_entity.pdbx_description
1 polymer ?
#
loop_
_entity_poly.entity_id
_entity_poly.type
_entity_poly.pdbx_seq_one_letter_code
_entity_poly.pdbx_strand_id
1 'polypeptide(L)' 'MGAETEAAVYDYVRDGTAIYARSFAIIRAEADLSRFSDDEADVAVRMIHACGLVEAASAFVF' A
#
# COMPACT_ATOMS: atom_id res chain seq x y z
N MET A 1 36.09 -20.37 21.01
CA MET A 1 34.81 -21.00 20.65
C MET A 1 33.77 -19.88 20.66
N GLY A 2 33.71 -19.13 19.55
CA GLY A 2 32.80 -18.00 19.39
C GLY A 2 31.45 -18.53 18.94
N ALA A 3 30.39 -18.21 19.66
CA ALA A 3 29.04 -18.49 19.22
C ALA A 3 28.71 -17.53 18.07
N GLU A 4 28.62 -18.07 16.86
CA GLU A 4 28.04 -17.36 15.72
C GLU A 4 26.52 -17.27 15.96
N THR A 5 26.01 -16.05 16.05
CA THR A 5 24.57 -15.80 16.13
C THR A 5 23.96 -16.11 14.76
N GLU A 6 23.25 -17.23 14.64
CA GLU A 6 22.37 -17.51 13.51
C GLU A 6 21.29 -16.43 13.48
N ALA A 7 21.35 -15.52 12.51
CA ALA A 7 20.37 -14.45 12.38
C ALA A 7 19.00 -15.08 12.09
N ALA A 8 18.02 -14.88 12.99
CA ALA A 8 16.66 -15.37 12.80
C ALA A 8 16.11 -14.88 11.45
N VAL A 9 15.64 -15.83 10.63
CA VAL A 9 15.06 -15.51 9.32
C VAL A 9 13.66 -14.95 9.52
N TYR A 10 13.47 -13.67 9.21
CA TYR A 10 12.15 -13.05 9.21
C TYR A 10 11.36 -13.45 7.96
N ASP A 11 10.12 -13.90 8.18
CA ASP A 11 9.15 -14.20 7.13
C ASP A 11 8.38 -12.93 6.74
N TYR A 12 8.78 -12.32 5.63
CA TYR A 12 8.11 -11.17 5.04
C TYR A 12 8.23 -11.22 3.52
N VAL A 13 7.25 -10.62 2.84
CA VAL A 13 7.26 -10.53 1.38
C VAL A 13 8.42 -9.66 0.94
N ARG A 14 9.24 -10.17 0.01
CA ARG A 14 10.39 -9.45 -0.59
C ARG A 14 10.20 -9.12 -2.06
N ASP A 15 9.12 -9.61 -2.65
CA ASP A 15 8.76 -9.33 -4.04
C ASP A 15 8.03 -7.98 -4.11
N GLY A 16 8.67 -7.01 -4.76
CA GLY A 16 8.15 -5.65 -4.87
C GLY A 16 6.80 -5.59 -5.60
N THR A 17 6.62 -6.39 -6.65
CA THR A 17 5.36 -6.43 -7.41
C THR A 17 4.21 -6.99 -6.58
N ALA A 18 4.46 -8.05 -5.80
CA ALA A 18 3.49 -8.63 -4.88
C ALA A 18 3.14 -7.66 -3.75
N ILE A 19 4.12 -6.89 -3.25
CA ILE A 19 3.88 -5.83 -2.27
C ILE A 19 2.97 -4.75 -2.86
N TYR A 20 3.24 -4.27 -4.07
CA TYR A 20 2.40 -3.28 -4.76
C TYR A 20 0.97 -3.80 -4.98
N ALA A 21 0.83 -5.02 -5.51
CA ALA A 21 -0.46 -5.62 -5.76
C ALA A 21 -1.29 -5.73 -4.47
N ARG A 22 -0.67 -6.23 -3.39
CA ARG A 22 -1.32 -6.35 -2.09
C ARG A 22 -1.65 -5.00 -1.48
N SER A 23 -0.74 -4.03 -1.54
CA SER A 23 -0.97 -2.67 -1.03
C SER A 23 -2.14 -2.00 -1.74
N PHE A 24 -2.20 -2.04 -3.07
CA PHE A 24 -3.28 -1.42 -3.83
C PHE A 24 -4.62 -2.14 -3.62
N ALA A 25 -4.61 -3.47 -3.46
CA ALA A 25 -5.81 -4.22 -3.10
C ALA A 25 -6.36 -3.79 -1.73
N ILE A 26 -5.48 -3.61 -0.74
CA ILE A 26 -5.86 -3.12 0.60
C ILE A 26 -6.43 -1.70 0.50
N ILE A 27 -5.75 -0.79 -0.18
CA ILE A 27 -6.23 0.60 -0.34
C ILE A 27 -7.62 0.64 -0.98
N ARG A 28 -7.86 -0.13 -2.05
CA ARG A 28 -9.17 -0.19 -2.70
C ARG A 28 -10.27 -0.80 -1.83
N ALA A 29 -9.91 -1.63 -0.87
CA ALA A 29 -10.86 -2.23 0.07
C ALA A 29 -11.22 -1.27 1.23
N GLU A 30 -10.31 -0.36 1.59
CA GLU A 30 -10.45 0.50 2.78
C GLU A 30 -10.82 1.96 2.47
N ALA A 31 -10.34 2.52 1.36
CA ALA A 31 -10.61 3.90 1.00
C ALA A 31 -11.99 4.08 0.34
N ASP A 32 -12.71 5.13 0.72
CA ASP A 32 -13.90 5.55 -0.01
C ASP A 32 -13.50 6.29 -1.29
N LEU A 33 -13.67 5.60 -2.42
CA LEU A 33 -13.38 6.10 -3.75
C LEU A 33 -14.65 6.40 -4.56
N SER A 34 -15.85 6.28 -3.97
CA SER A 34 -17.11 6.24 -4.73
C SER A 34 -17.45 7.52 -5.48
N ARG A 35 -16.81 8.64 -5.14
CA ARG A 35 -17.01 9.94 -5.78
C ARG A 35 -16.08 10.21 -6.97
N PHE A 36 -15.09 9.35 -7.17
CA PHE A 36 -14.12 9.49 -8.25
C PHE A 36 -14.57 8.72 -9.49
N SER A 37 -14.27 9.26 -10.67
CA SER A 37 -14.23 8.45 -11.89
C SER A 37 -13.15 7.37 -11.79
N ASP A 38 -13.20 6.36 -12.66
CA ASP A 38 -12.22 5.26 -12.66
C ASP A 38 -10.77 5.77 -12.84
N ASP A 39 -10.58 6.79 -13.69
CA ASP A 39 -9.26 7.40 -13.92
C ASP A 39 -8.76 8.18 -12.69
N GLU A 40 -9.64 8.97 -12.05
CA GLU A 40 -9.33 9.68 -10.81
C GLU A 40 -9.06 8.72 -9.65
N ALA A 41 -9.78 7.60 -9.58
CA ALA A 41 -9.60 6.58 -8.56
C ALA A 41 -8.22 5.92 -8.66
N ASP A 42 -7.69 5.67 -9.87
CA ASP A 42 -6.33 5.13 -10.02
C ASP A 42 -5.26 6.11 -9.51
N VAL A 43 -5.43 7.41 -9.78
CA VAL A 43 -4.54 8.46 -9.23
C VAL A 43 -4.66 8.53 -7.70
N ALA A 44 -5.88 8.55 -7.16
CA ALA A 44 -6.12 8.59 -5.72
C ALA A 44 -5.48 7.40 -4.99
N VAL A 45 -5.59 6.17 -5.52
CA VAL A 45 -4.94 4.98 -4.95
C VAL A 45 -3.43 5.15 -4.86
N ARG A 46 -2.79 5.73 -5.89
CA ARG A 46 -1.34 5.95 -5.91
C ARG A 46 -0.91 7.02 -4.92
N MET A 47 -1.69 8.09 -4.77
CA MET A 47 -1.45 9.12 -3.76
C MET A 47 -1.56 8.56 -2.34
N ILE A 48 -2.59 7.75 -2.06
CA ILE A 48 -2.78 7.07 -0.78
C ILE A 48 -1.63 6.10 -0.51
N HIS A 49 -1.19 5.33 -1.50
CA HIS A 49 -0.04 4.43 -1.35
C HIS A 49 1.22 5.19 -0.94
N ALA A 50 1.45 6.36 -1.54
CA ALA A 50 2.63 7.17 -1.24
C ALA A 50 2.62 7.75 0.19
N CYS A 51 1.45 8.07 0.75
CA CYS A 51 1.34 8.68 2.07
C CYS A 51 0.92 7.72 3.20
N GLY A 52 0.41 6.54 2.86
CA GLY A 52 -0.08 5.54 3.83
C GLY A 52 -1.34 5.95 4.60
N LEU A 53 -2.16 6.86 4.05
CA LEU A 53 -3.36 7.40 4.72
C LEU A 53 -4.61 7.27 3.83
N VAL A 54 -5.49 6.31 4.12
CA VAL A 54 -6.69 6.03 3.30
C VAL A 54 -7.70 7.16 3.32
N GLU A 55 -7.79 7.90 4.42
CA GLU A 55 -8.69 9.04 4.61
C GLU A 55 -8.31 10.26 3.76
N ALA A 56 -7.09 10.28 3.21
CA ALA A 56 -6.66 11.32 2.28
C ALA A 56 -7.59 11.43 1.05
N ALA A 57 -8.25 10.32 0.68
CA ALA A 57 -9.30 10.30 -0.33
C ALA A 57 -10.37 11.39 -0.13
N SER A 58 -10.74 11.73 1.11
CA SER A 58 -11.74 12.77 1.39
C SER A 58 -11.27 14.19 1.05
N ALA A 59 -9.96 14.42 0.99
CA ALA A 59 -9.37 15.73 0.74
C ALA A 59 -9.01 15.98 -0.73
N PHE A 60 -9.01 14.96 -1.59
CA PHE A 60 -8.60 15.11 -2.99
C PHE A 60 -9.64 15.89 -3.82
N VAL A 61 -9.19 16.79 -4.67
CA VAL A 61 -10.05 17.49 -5.61
C VAL A 61 -9.33 17.48 -6.95
N PHE A 62 -10.03 16.99 -7.98
CA PHE A 62 -9.53 16.85 -9.34
C PHE A 62 -10.13 17.95 -10.23
#